data_AF-A0A1I2SS43-F1
#
_entry.id   AF-A0A1I2SS43-F1
#
_cell.length_a   1.000
_cell.length_b   1.000
_cell.length_c   1.000
_cell.angle_alpha   90.00
_cell.angle_beta   90.00
_cell.angle_gamma   90.00
#
_symmetry.space_group_name_H-M   'P 1'
#
loop_
_entity.id
_entity.type
_entity.pdbx_description
1 polymer ?
#
loop_
_entity_poly.entity_id
_entity_poly.type
_entity_poly.pdbx_seq_one_letter_code
_entity_poly.pdbx_strand_id
1 'polypeptide(L)'
;MKRSVSLICGVLFTLLGMNAQNVVTFDFTTESAIKSYYSDYSETSHDFKRITTASPVVIESSFTNANSGFWLIKNVGQMRVYKGDAITISVQEGCTIQSIKFMGRYLAYLQYGNKDIAGGGVEECTLTDFTNGESVKLSSRASSANISKIIVTYADASDNLSLFQNADNESVLTGYLGKRATVTLSDRKLVSAYWNTFCLPFDVDANQVRSVFGENAEIREFSSVQNSTMFFTKTDHIEAGKAYLLRADAASPRFTDVVISKATPVEQTIQGYSFIGTFGNYEMKTDGTELFFYSEDKLCKPIESDKIIYGFRAFVRTVQAEAKVCLVGQTTGIEKIKLDPTINNAVYSISGLRMDNENLSRGIYIKNGKKIVIR
;
A
#
# COMPACT_ATOMS: atom_id res chain seq x y z
N MET A 1 25.68 43.20 1.10
CA MET A 1 24.58 42.28 1.46
C MET A 1 23.86 41.85 0.19
N LYS A 2 24.20 40.68 -0.36
CA LYS A 2 23.45 40.03 -1.43
C LYS A 2 23.18 38.60 -0.96
N ARG A 3 21.90 38.29 -0.73
CA ARG A 3 21.40 36.98 -0.33
C ARG A 3 21.41 36.07 -1.56
N SER A 4 22.17 34.99 -1.50
CA SER A 4 22.13 33.91 -2.50
C SER A 4 20.97 32.99 -2.14
N VAL A 5 19.93 32.98 -2.96
CA VAL A 5 18.80 32.04 -2.87
C VAL A 5 19.29 30.68 -3.36
N SER A 6 19.18 29.67 -2.51
CA SER A 6 19.42 28.26 -2.82
C SER A 6 18.28 27.76 -3.72
N LEU A 7 18.58 27.46 -4.98
CA LEU A 7 17.62 26.84 -5.90
C LEU A 7 17.77 25.32 -5.79
N ILE A 8 16.84 24.69 -5.06
CA ILE A 8 16.63 23.24 -5.08
C ILE A 8 16.04 22.90 -6.44
N CYS A 9 16.83 22.26 -7.31
CA CYS A 9 16.36 21.79 -8.61
C CYS A 9 15.68 20.43 -8.42
N GLY A 10 14.41 20.46 -8.02
CA GLY A 10 13.51 19.32 -8.20
C GLY A 10 13.13 19.23 -9.67
N VAL A 11 13.54 18.16 -10.35
CA VAL A 11 13.12 17.90 -11.73
C VAL A 11 11.72 17.29 -11.69
N LEU A 12 10.78 18.04 -12.23
CA LEU A 12 9.39 17.69 -12.50
C LEU A 12 9.34 16.80 -13.75
N PHE A 13 8.82 15.58 -13.65
CA PHE A 13 8.34 14.83 -14.81
C PHE A 13 6.89 14.43 -14.57
N THR A 14 5.97 15.07 -15.29
CA THR A 14 4.57 14.66 -15.41
C THR A 14 4.20 14.65 -16.88
N LEU A 15 3.94 13.47 -17.45
CA LEU A 15 2.66 13.04 -18.05
C LEU A 15 2.91 11.82 -18.97
N LEU A 16 1.91 10.92 -18.97
CA LEU A 16 1.77 9.68 -19.76
C LEU A 16 2.42 8.42 -19.16
N GLY A 17 1.72 7.78 -18.23
CA GLY A 17 1.62 6.31 -18.11
C GLY A 17 2.91 5.47 -17.96
N MET A 18 4.08 6.07 -17.75
CA MET A 18 5.33 5.37 -17.52
C MET A 18 5.53 5.17 -16.03
N ASN A 19 5.88 3.94 -15.62
CA ASN A 19 6.35 3.63 -14.27
C ASN A 19 7.28 4.76 -13.79
N ALA A 20 7.05 5.31 -12.60
CA ALA A 20 7.95 6.30 -12.02
C ALA A 20 9.36 5.68 -12.00
N GLN A 21 10.24 6.18 -12.88
CA GLN A 21 11.60 5.68 -12.94
C GLN A 21 12.30 6.10 -11.65
N ASN A 22 12.71 5.12 -10.85
CA ASN A 22 13.41 5.37 -9.61
C ASN A 22 14.84 5.82 -9.89
N VAL A 23 15.32 6.83 -9.16
CA VAL A 23 16.65 7.43 -9.39
C VAL A 23 17.44 7.45 -8.08
N VAL A 24 18.67 6.92 -8.12
CA VAL A 24 19.64 7.00 -7.03
C VAL A 24 20.88 7.76 -7.48
N THR A 25 21.39 8.64 -6.63
CA THR A 25 22.62 9.40 -6.91
C THR A 25 23.69 9.11 -5.86
N PHE A 26 24.86 8.69 -6.32
CA PHE A 26 26.09 8.63 -5.53
C PHE A 26 26.96 9.82 -5.91
N ASP A 27 27.14 10.76 -4.98
CA ASP A 27 27.97 11.95 -5.15
C ASP A 27 29.27 11.80 -4.37
N PHE A 28 30.39 11.70 -5.08
CA PHE A 28 31.71 11.46 -4.49
C PHE A 28 32.52 12.74 -4.27
N THR A 29 31.89 13.91 -4.41
CA THR A 29 32.61 15.19 -4.40
C THR A 29 32.88 15.73 -2.99
N THR A 30 32.13 15.27 -1.98
CA THR A 30 32.26 15.72 -0.59
C THR A 30 32.24 14.54 0.38
N GLU A 31 32.93 14.72 1.51
CA GLU A 31 32.92 13.74 2.60
C GLU A 31 31.51 13.49 3.14
N SER A 32 30.71 14.56 3.29
CA SER A 32 29.35 14.45 3.83
C SER A 32 28.45 13.61 2.93
N ALA A 33 28.62 13.72 1.61
CA ALA A 33 27.88 12.89 0.66
C ALA A 33 28.33 11.43 0.76
N ILE A 34 29.64 11.16 0.78
CA ILE A 34 30.19 9.80 0.91
C ILE A 34 29.68 9.12 2.19
N LYS A 35 29.72 9.83 3.32
CA LYS A 35 29.26 9.30 4.61
C LYS A 35 27.76 8.97 4.65
N SER A 36 26.95 9.48 3.74
CA SER A 36 25.53 9.12 3.65
C SER A 36 25.28 7.69 3.15
N TYR A 37 26.24 7.09 2.45
CA TYR A 37 26.15 5.72 1.92
C TYR A 37 27.35 4.83 2.27
N TYR A 38 28.33 5.38 3.01
CA TYR A 38 29.49 4.69 3.55
C TYR A 38 29.97 5.37 4.84
N SER A 39 29.36 5.02 5.97
CA SER A 39 29.62 5.65 7.28
C SER A 39 31.09 5.58 7.73
N ASP A 40 31.78 4.52 7.33
CA ASP A 40 33.14 4.18 7.78
C ASP A 40 34.23 4.93 7.00
N TYR A 41 33.84 5.85 6.11
CA TYR A 41 34.77 6.66 5.34
C TYR A 41 35.80 7.38 6.22
N SER A 42 37.08 7.27 5.83
CA SER A 42 38.21 8.00 6.39
C SER A 42 39.11 8.51 5.27
N GLU A 43 39.67 9.71 5.40
CA GLU A 43 40.63 10.26 4.43
C GLU A 43 41.89 9.40 4.26
N THR A 44 42.23 8.58 5.27
CA THR A 44 43.38 7.67 5.24
C THR A 44 43.06 6.29 4.66
N SER A 45 41.79 6.01 4.35
CA SER A 45 41.32 4.73 3.80
C SER A 45 40.50 4.96 2.55
N HIS A 46 41.13 4.76 1.39
CA HIS A 46 40.48 5.00 0.11
C HIS A 46 39.56 3.85 -0.32
N ASP A 47 39.91 2.60 -0.02
CA ASP A 47 39.14 1.41 -0.42
C ASP A 47 37.79 1.34 0.30
N PHE A 48 36.78 0.79 -0.40
CA PHE A 48 35.51 0.37 0.16
C PHE A 48 35.14 -0.97 -0.47
N LYS A 49 34.53 -1.89 0.27
CA LYS A 49 34.02 -3.14 -0.33
C LYS A 49 32.61 -2.99 -0.87
N ARG A 50 31.78 -2.20 -0.19
CA ARG A 50 30.37 -2.01 -0.51
C ARG A 50 29.89 -0.65 -0.02
N ILE A 51 29.11 0.04 -0.84
CA ILE A 51 28.35 1.23 -0.47
C ILE A 51 26.88 1.02 -0.81
N THR A 52 26.01 1.56 0.02
CA THR A 52 24.56 1.35 -0.06
C THR A 52 23.83 2.63 0.26
N THR A 53 22.78 2.94 -0.49
CA THR A 53 21.82 3.98 -0.08
C THR A 53 20.65 3.35 0.69
N ALA A 54 19.76 4.16 1.25
CA ALA A 54 18.46 3.66 1.75
C ALA A 54 17.55 3.10 0.61
N SER A 55 17.93 3.36 -0.64
CA SER A 55 17.31 2.88 -1.88
C SER A 55 18.06 1.62 -2.39
N PRO A 56 17.42 0.69 -3.13
CA PRO A 56 17.91 -0.67 -3.35
C PRO A 56 19.13 -0.80 -4.29
N VAL A 57 19.82 0.29 -4.60
CA VAL A 57 21.04 0.30 -5.41
C VAL A 57 22.27 0.11 -4.51
N VAL A 58 23.11 -0.84 -4.89
CA VAL A 58 24.36 -1.18 -4.23
C VAL A 58 25.51 -0.97 -5.21
N ILE A 59 26.63 -0.43 -4.73
CA ILE A 59 27.91 -0.46 -5.47
C ILE A 59 28.93 -1.24 -4.67
N GLU A 60 29.48 -2.29 -5.28
CA GLU A 60 30.54 -3.11 -4.73
C GLU A 60 31.85 -2.87 -5.48
N SER A 61 32.96 -2.87 -4.77
CA SER A 61 34.29 -2.76 -5.37
C SER A 61 34.97 -4.12 -5.41
N SER A 62 35.82 -4.29 -6.42
CA SER A 62 36.81 -5.38 -6.50
C SER A 62 38.21 -4.79 -6.61
N PHE A 63 38.50 -3.79 -5.78
CA PHE A 63 39.75 -3.05 -5.82
C PHE A 63 40.90 -3.88 -5.25
N THR A 64 41.98 -3.94 -6.02
CA THR A 64 43.27 -4.55 -5.68
C THR A 64 44.40 -3.52 -5.72
N ASN A 65 44.22 -2.43 -6.47
CA ASN A 65 45.17 -1.33 -6.51
C ASN A 65 44.93 -0.40 -5.31
N ALA A 66 45.98 -0.12 -4.53
CA ALA A 66 45.92 0.81 -3.40
C ALA A 66 45.51 2.25 -3.80
N ASN A 67 45.55 2.58 -5.09
CA ASN A 67 45.11 3.88 -5.59
C ASN A 67 43.64 3.91 -6.04
N SER A 68 42.93 2.78 -6.09
CA SER A 68 41.48 2.78 -6.29
C SER A 68 40.76 3.14 -5.00
N GLY A 69 39.56 3.72 -5.13
CA GLY A 69 38.76 4.15 -3.99
C GLY A 69 38.42 5.64 -3.98
N PHE A 70 38.02 6.16 -2.82
CA PHE A 70 37.62 7.56 -2.63
C PHE A 70 38.82 8.47 -2.44
N TRP A 71 38.92 9.51 -3.28
CA TRP A 71 39.98 10.51 -3.26
C TRP A 71 39.40 11.92 -3.13
N LEU A 72 39.44 12.47 -1.91
CA LEU A 72 39.08 13.85 -1.61
C LEU A 72 40.37 14.67 -1.45
N ILE A 73 40.76 15.47 -2.45
CA ILE A 73 41.95 16.34 -2.35
C ILE A 73 41.49 17.80 -2.49
N LYS A 74 41.77 18.63 -1.49
CA LYS A 74 41.45 20.08 -1.50
C LYS A 74 40.00 20.38 -1.91
N ASN A 75 39.03 19.62 -1.39
CA ASN A 75 37.59 19.71 -1.71
C ASN A 75 37.20 19.39 -3.17
N VAL A 76 38.06 18.69 -3.91
CA VAL A 76 37.70 18.06 -5.18
C VAL A 76 37.68 16.54 -4.96
N GLY A 77 36.49 16.01 -4.75
CA GLY A 77 36.26 14.59 -4.50
C GLY A 77 35.94 13.77 -5.76
N GLN A 78 36.45 12.54 -5.80
CA GLN A 78 36.15 11.56 -6.85
C GLN A 78 36.37 10.13 -6.34
N MET A 79 35.67 9.16 -6.93
CA MET A 79 36.04 7.75 -6.87
C MET A 79 36.97 7.41 -8.03
N ARG A 80 38.12 6.80 -7.74
CA ARG A 80 39.07 6.32 -8.75
C ARG A 80 38.92 4.82 -8.94
N VAL A 81 38.86 4.39 -10.19
CA VAL A 81 38.94 2.97 -10.58
C VAL A 81 40.18 2.81 -11.44
N TYR A 82 41.24 2.20 -10.88
CA TYR A 82 42.51 1.99 -11.59
C TYR A 82 42.49 0.77 -12.50
N LYS A 83 43.48 0.70 -13.41
CA LYS A 83 43.71 -0.45 -14.29
C LYS A 83 43.60 -1.79 -13.54
N GLY A 84 42.74 -2.66 -14.05
CA GLY A 84 42.53 -4.02 -13.52
C GLY A 84 41.50 -4.11 -12.40
N ASP A 85 41.10 -2.98 -11.82
CA ASP A 85 40.06 -2.91 -10.82
C ASP A 85 38.68 -2.67 -11.44
N ALA A 86 37.63 -2.98 -10.70
CA ALA A 86 36.25 -2.83 -11.15
C ALA A 86 35.29 -2.45 -10.03
N ILE A 87 34.20 -1.80 -10.43
CA ILE A 87 32.98 -1.63 -9.63
C ILE A 87 31.86 -2.47 -10.22
N THR A 88 30.96 -2.94 -9.35
CA THR A 88 29.72 -3.62 -9.74
C THR A 88 28.56 -2.85 -9.16
N ILE A 89 27.66 -2.39 -10.02
CA ILE A 89 26.45 -1.67 -9.64
C ILE A 89 25.31 -2.67 -9.77
N SER A 90 24.58 -2.90 -8.68
CA SER A 90 23.48 -3.86 -8.64
C SER A 90 22.24 -3.25 -8.00
N VAL A 91 21.09 -3.79 -8.38
CA VAL A 91 19.80 -3.49 -7.76
C VAL A 91 19.29 -4.73 -7.01
N GLN A 92 18.35 -4.55 -6.09
CA GLN A 92 17.69 -5.69 -5.45
C GLN A 92 17.00 -6.60 -6.47
N GLU A 93 16.76 -7.85 -6.09
CA GLU A 93 15.97 -8.80 -6.89
C GLU A 93 14.61 -8.21 -7.26
N GLY A 94 14.18 -8.42 -8.51
CA GLY A 94 12.95 -7.83 -9.03
C GLY A 94 13.10 -6.36 -9.44
N CYS A 95 14.31 -5.83 -9.57
CA CYS A 95 14.56 -4.53 -10.18
C CYS A 95 15.51 -4.68 -11.38
N THR A 96 15.39 -3.74 -12.33
CA THR A 96 16.23 -3.72 -13.53
C THR A 96 16.78 -2.31 -13.74
N ILE A 97 18.10 -2.18 -13.76
CA ILE A 97 18.81 -0.96 -14.13
C ILE A 97 18.45 -0.59 -15.57
N GLN A 98 17.87 0.60 -15.74
CA GLN A 98 17.48 1.16 -17.03
C GLN A 98 18.62 1.98 -17.63
N SER A 99 19.30 2.77 -16.80
CA SER A 99 20.46 3.53 -17.22
C SER A 99 21.41 3.82 -16.06
N ILE A 100 22.69 4.02 -16.40
CA ILE A 100 23.71 4.48 -15.46
C ILE A 100 24.42 5.66 -16.10
N LYS A 101 24.32 6.83 -15.46
CA LYS A 101 25.01 8.04 -15.88
C LYS A 101 26.23 8.28 -14.99
N PHE A 102 27.39 8.43 -15.63
CA PHE A 102 28.65 8.79 -14.99
C PHE A 102 28.99 10.24 -15.29
N MET A 103 29.51 10.94 -14.28
CA MET A 103 30.17 12.24 -14.44
C MET A 103 31.58 12.13 -13.87
N GLY A 104 32.57 12.76 -14.51
CA GLY A 104 33.95 12.66 -14.07
C GLY A 104 34.97 13.00 -15.15
N ARG A 105 36.19 12.47 -15.00
CA ARG A 105 37.29 12.61 -15.95
C ARG A 105 37.83 11.24 -16.32
N TYR A 106 38.41 11.16 -17.52
CA TYR A 106 39.00 9.93 -18.05
C TYR A 106 38.01 8.76 -18.08
N LEU A 107 36.71 9.05 -18.32
CA LEU A 107 35.65 8.03 -18.36
C LEU A 107 35.88 7.01 -19.48
N ALA A 108 36.59 7.39 -20.54
CA ALA A 108 37.03 6.50 -21.63
C ALA A 108 37.89 5.31 -21.16
N TYR A 109 38.39 5.32 -19.93
CA TYR A 109 39.14 4.19 -19.37
C TYR A 109 38.24 3.14 -18.73
N LEU A 110 36.97 3.44 -18.41
CA LEU A 110 36.01 2.44 -17.97
C LEU A 110 35.49 1.65 -19.16
N GLN A 111 35.31 0.37 -18.92
CA GLN A 111 34.78 -0.57 -19.89
C GLN A 111 33.60 -1.35 -19.33
N TYR A 112 32.58 -1.50 -20.16
CA TYR A 112 31.48 -2.44 -19.99
C TYR A 112 31.55 -3.47 -21.12
N GLY A 113 31.60 -4.77 -20.78
CA GLY A 113 31.70 -5.83 -21.79
C GLY A 113 32.90 -5.70 -22.74
N ASN A 114 34.07 -5.28 -22.22
CA ASN A 114 35.30 -4.99 -22.97
C ASN A 114 35.20 -3.83 -23.98
N LYS A 115 34.16 -3.00 -23.91
CA LYS A 115 34.01 -1.79 -24.72
C LYS A 115 34.10 -0.55 -23.84
N ASP A 116 34.81 0.46 -24.32
CA ASP A 116 34.89 1.75 -23.64
C ASP A 116 33.51 2.38 -23.54
N ILE A 117 33.18 2.92 -22.36
CA ILE A 117 31.85 3.50 -22.11
C ILE A 117 31.69 4.91 -22.70
N ALA A 118 32.80 5.53 -23.09
CA ALA A 118 32.84 6.90 -23.59
C ALA A 118 34.06 7.14 -24.50
N GLY A 119 33.97 8.14 -25.37
CA GLY A 119 35.12 8.63 -26.14
C GLY A 119 36.14 9.39 -25.28
N GLY A 120 37.35 9.56 -25.80
CA GLY A 120 38.41 10.30 -25.11
C GLY A 120 38.00 11.75 -24.81
N GLY A 121 38.26 12.21 -23.58
CA GLY A 121 37.95 13.58 -23.14
C GLY A 121 36.49 13.82 -22.72
N VAL A 122 35.62 12.82 -22.82
CA VAL A 122 34.22 12.91 -22.36
C VAL A 122 34.17 12.94 -20.83
N GLU A 123 33.51 13.95 -20.27
CA GLU A 123 33.32 14.14 -18.82
C GLU A 123 31.95 13.65 -18.30
N GLU A 124 31.04 13.28 -19.21
CA GLU A 124 29.72 12.73 -18.88
C GLU A 124 29.31 11.67 -19.91
N CYS A 125 28.87 10.50 -19.44
CA CYS A 125 28.30 9.47 -20.33
C CYS A 125 27.16 8.72 -19.65
N THR A 126 26.18 8.29 -20.44
CA THR A 126 25.06 7.46 -19.99
C THR A 126 25.11 6.12 -20.71
N LEU A 127 25.09 5.05 -19.94
CA LEU A 127 24.95 3.68 -20.42
C LEU A 127 23.48 3.24 -20.34
N THR A 128 23.04 2.53 -21.36
CA THR A 128 21.73 1.87 -21.47
C THR A 128 21.94 0.45 -22.03
N ASP A 129 20.84 -0.30 -22.19
CA ASP A 129 20.83 -1.58 -22.92
C ASP A 129 21.80 -2.63 -22.37
N PHE A 130 21.79 -2.80 -21.05
CA PHE A 130 22.62 -3.78 -20.37
C PHE A 130 22.20 -5.22 -20.70
N THR A 131 23.16 -6.10 -20.93
CA THR A 131 22.91 -7.54 -21.14
C THR A 131 22.35 -8.21 -19.88
N ASN A 132 22.76 -7.73 -18.70
CA ASN A 132 22.16 -8.06 -17.42
C ASN A 132 21.82 -6.75 -16.71
N GLY A 133 20.54 -6.46 -16.54
CA GLY A 133 20.07 -5.25 -15.88
C GLY A 133 19.98 -5.36 -14.36
N GLU A 134 20.17 -6.53 -13.76
CA GLU A 134 20.22 -6.69 -12.29
C GLU A 134 21.59 -6.27 -11.75
N SER A 135 22.64 -6.46 -12.55
CA SER A 135 24.02 -6.21 -12.15
C SER A 135 24.91 -5.81 -13.34
N VAL A 136 25.53 -4.64 -13.22
CA VAL A 136 26.42 -4.04 -14.23
C VAL A 136 27.81 -3.90 -13.65
N LYS A 137 28.77 -4.68 -14.17
CA LYS A 137 30.18 -4.59 -13.80
C LYS A 137 30.95 -3.71 -14.79
N LEU A 138 31.69 -2.74 -14.27
CA LEU A 138 32.57 -1.86 -15.03
C LEU A 138 34.01 -1.99 -14.55
N SER A 139 34.94 -2.23 -15.47
CA SER A 139 36.38 -2.35 -15.17
C SER A 139 37.17 -1.25 -15.83
N SER A 140 38.30 -0.84 -15.24
CA SER A 140 39.19 0.11 -15.91
C SER A 140 40.32 -0.58 -16.67
N ARG A 141 40.57 -0.13 -17.92
CA ARG A 141 41.63 -0.71 -18.80
C ARG A 141 42.97 0.03 -18.79
N ALA A 142 42.98 1.27 -18.32
CA ALA A 142 44.13 2.17 -18.34
C ALA A 142 44.27 2.85 -16.97
N SER A 143 45.07 3.92 -16.86
CA SER A 143 45.49 4.54 -15.58
C SER A 143 44.39 4.57 -14.51
N SER A 144 43.51 5.58 -14.51
CA SER A 144 42.33 5.61 -13.64
C SER A 144 41.19 6.36 -14.29
N ALA A 145 39.99 5.79 -14.21
CA ALA A 145 38.78 6.56 -14.42
C ALA A 145 38.42 7.27 -13.11
N ASN A 146 38.12 8.56 -13.21
CA ASN A 146 37.89 9.42 -12.06
C ASN A 146 36.43 9.87 -12.06
N ILE A 147 35.61 9.27 -11.21
CA ILE A 147 34.15 9.44 -11.21
C ILE A 147 33.77 10.40 -10.10
N SER A 148 33.15 11.53 -10.42
CA SER A 148 32.59 12.47 -9.43
C SER A 148 31.17 12.10 -9.02
N LYS A 149 30.39 11.51 -9.93
CA LYS A 149 28.99 11.15 -9.67
C LYS A 149 28.56 9.92 -10.47
N ILE A 150 27.73 9.09 -9.86
CA ILE A 150 26.97 8.02 -10.51
C ILE A 150 25.49 8.28 -10.25
N ILE A 151 24.69 8.32 -11.31
CA ILE A 151 23.23 8.37 -11.23
C ILE A 151 22.70 7.07 -11.84
N VAL A 152 21.98 6.29 -11.05
CA VAL A 152 21.37 5.03 -11.48
C VAL A 152 19.88 5.23 -11.60
N THR A 153 19.35 5.02 -12.80
CA THR A 153 17.92 4.91 -13.02
C THR A 153 17.56 3.45 -13.11
N TYR A 154 16.62 3.00 -12.30
CA TYR A 154 16.14 1.63 -12.30
C TYR A 154 14.61 1.59 -12.35
N ALA A 155 14.09 0.49 -12.86
CA ALA A 155 12.69 0.16 -12.79
C ALA A 155 12.53 -1.00 -11.81
N ASP A 156 11.54 -0.92 -10.94
CA ASP A 156 11.05 -2.11 -10.27
C ASP A 156 10.31 -2.95 -11.31
N ALA A 157 10.62 -4.23 -11.41
CA ALA A 157 9.72 -5.22 -11.93
C ALA A 157 8.59 -5.36 -10.91
N SER A 158 7.72 -4.36 -10.83
CA SER A 158 6.46 -4.54 -10.13
C SER A 158 5.64 -5.47 -11.01
N ASP A 159 5.73 -6.76 -10.72
CA ASP A 159 4.91 -7.78 -11.35
C ASP A 159 3.45 -7.32 -11.26
N ASN A 160 2.76 -7.29 -12.40
CA ASN A 160 1.35 -6.95 -12.41
C ASN A 160 0.58 -8.21 -12.01
N LEU A 161 0.11 -8.22 -10.78
CA LEU A 161 -0.63 -9.31 -10.18
C LEU A 161 -2.13 -9.00 -10.20
N SER A 162 -2.88 -9.76 -10.98
CA SER A 162 -4.34 -9.69 -10.99
C SER A 162 -4.91 -10.76 -10.07
N LEU A 163 -5.61 -10.34 -9.02
CA LEU A 163 -6.29 -11.22 -8.09
C LEU A 163 -7.79 -11.14 -8.33
N PHE A 164 -8.44 -12.27 -8.63
CA PHE A 164 -9.84 -12.29 -9.02
C PHE A 164 -10.72 -12.63 -7.83
N GLN A 165 -11.76 -11.83 -7.57
CA GLN A 165 -12.62 -12.05 -6.41
C GLN A 165 -13.32 -13.42 -6.42
N ASN A 166 -13.60 -13.98 -7.60
CA ASN A 166 -14.33 -15.25 -7.75
C ASN A 166 -13.39 -16.46 -7.90
N ALA A 167 -12.07 -16.25 -7.82
CA ALA A 167 -11.06 -17.30 -7.88
C ALA A 167 -10.54 -17.64 -6.49
N ASP A 168 -9.92 -18.82 -6.37
CA ASP A 168 -9.03 -19.11 -5.26
C ASP A 168 -7.65 -18.49 -5.55
N ASN A 169 -7.25 -17.53 -4.73
CA ASN A 169 -5.99 -16.82 -4.89
C ASN A 169 -4.86 -17.37 -4.00
N GLU A 170 -5.07 -18.41 -3.19
CA GLU A 170 -4.09 -18.85 -2.18
C GLU A 170 -2.75 -19.29 -2.79
N SER A 171 -2.77 -20.12 -3.83
CA SER A 171 -1.55 -20.60 -4.51
C SER A 171 -0.76 -19.44 -5.13
N VAL A 172 -1.46 -18.51 -5.77
CA VAL A 172 -0.85 -17.32 -6.38
C VAL A 172 -0.23 -16.44 -5.29
N LEU A 173 -0.95 -16.17 -4.20
CA LEU A 173 -0.43 -15.38 -3.09
C LEU A 173 0.76 -16.04 -2.41
N THR A 174 0.75 -17.37 -2.26
CA THR A 174 1.88 -18.15 -1.72
C THR A 174 3.13 -17.97 -2.58
N GLY A 175 3.00 -18.01 -3.90
CA GLY A 175 4.10 -17.77 -4.84
C GLY A 175 4.65 -16.34 -4.81
N TYR A 176 3.88 -15.39 -4.27
CA TYR A 176 4.23 -13.98 -4.15
C TYR A 176 4.62 -13.54 -2.73
N LEU A 177 4.60 -14.43 -1.73
CA LEU A 177 4.97 -14.06 -0.35
C LEU A 177 6.35 -13.40 -0.27
N GLY A 178 6.42 -12.24 0.38
CA GLY A 178 7.62 -11.42 0.51
C GLY A 178 8.01 -10.64 -0.74
N LYS A 179 7.30 -10.82 -1.87
CA LYS A 179 7.57 -10.15 -3.14
C LYS A 179 6.75 -8.89 -3.30
N ARG A 180 7.32 -7.95 -4.03
CA ARG A 180 6.73 -6.67 -4.40
C ARG A 180 5.95 -6.83 -5.70
N ALA A 181 4.74 -6.28 -5.76
CA ALA A 181 3.88 -6.37 -6.92
C ALA A 181 2.99 -5.13 -7.06
N THR A 182 2.46 -4.93 -8.26
CA THR A 182 1.32 -4.06 -8.48
C THR A 182 0.10 -4.93 -8.54
N VAL A 183 -0.77 -4.81 -7.54
CA VAL A 183 -1.93 -5.68 -7.39
C VAL A 183 -3.19 -5.00 -7.91
N THR A 184 -3.94 -5.69 -8.75
CA THR A 184 -5.31 -5.31 -9.13
C THR A 184 -6.29 -6.32 -8.56
N LEU A 185 -7.30 -5.85 -7.81
CA LEU A 185 -8.39 -6.70 -7.33
C LEU A 185 -9.48 -6.81 -8.40
N SER A 186 -9.28 -7.68 -9.38
CA SER A 186 -10.17 -7.85 -10.53
C SER A 186 -11.61 -8.14 -10.10
N ASP A 187 -12.53 -7.41 -10.74
CA ASP A 187 -13.98 -7.48 -10.55
C ASP A 187 -14.48 -7.06 -9.16
N ARG A 188 -13.60 -6.59 -8.27
CA ARG A 188 -14.01 -6.03 -6.98
C ARG A 188 -14.56 -4.62 -7.17
N LYS A 189 -15.88 -4.48 -7.02
CA LYS A 189 -16.58 -3.19 -6.96
C LYS A 189 -16.85 -2.78 -5.52
N LEU A 190 -16.50 -1.55 -5.17
CA LEU A 190 -16.77 -0.88 -3.91
C LEU A 190 -17.72 0.29 -4.17
N VAL A 191 -18.69 0.47 -3.28
CA VAL A 191 -19.69 1.54 -3.38
C VAL A 191 -19.76 2.29 -2.06
N SER A 192 -19.72 3.62 -2.10
CA SER A 192 -19.72 4.47 -0.91
C SER A 192 -21.08 4.60 -0.22
N ALA A 193 -22.16 4.14 -0.85
CA ALA A 193 -23.52 4.17 -0.31
C ALA A 193 -23.72 3.27 0.94
N TYR A 194 -22.82 2.32 1.18
CA TYR A 194 -22.85 1.41 2.32
C TYR A 194 -21.43 0.95 2.68
N TRP A 195 -21.28 0.29 3.83
CA TRP A 195 -20.00 -0.32 4.22
C TRP A 195 -19.74 -1.60 3.43
N ASN A 196 -18.59 -1.66 2.79
CA ASN A 196 -18.07 -2.84 2.13
C ASN A 196 -17.19 -3.59 3.12
N THR A 197 -17.30 -4.92 3.21
CA THR A 197 -16.27 -5.71 3.90
C THR A 197 -15.05 -5.84 3.00
N PHE A 198 -13.86 -5.74 3.57
CA PHE A 198 -12.62 -5.62 2.80
C PHE A 198 -11.46 -6.29 3.53
N CYS A 199 -10.64 -7.06 2.82
CA CYS A 199 -9.48 -7.77 3.36
C CYS A 199 -8.43 -7.88 2.26
N LEU A 200 -7.17 -7.56 2.58
CA LEU A 200 -6.07 -7.52 1.61
C LEU A 200 -4.91 -8.44 2.04
N PRO A 201 -4.15 -9.01 1.09
CA PRO A 201 -2.99 -9.85 1.40
C PRO A 201 -1.69 -9.06 1.65
N PHE A 202 -1.78 -7.73 1.79
CA PHE A 202 -0.67 -6.80 1.98
C PHE A 202 -1.13 -5.59 2.81
N ASP A 203 -0.16 -4.88 3.38
CA ASP A 203 -0.41 -3.65 4.13
C ASP A 203 -0.70 -2.49 3.17
N VAL A 204 -1.57 -1.57 3.58
CA VAL A 204 -1.87 -0.33 2.86
C VAL A 204 -1.80 0.83 3.84
N ASP A 205 -0.89 1.77 3.59
CA ASP A 205 -0.75 2.97 4.42
C ASP A 205 -1.78 4.06 4.07
N ALA A 206 -1.83 5.10 4.89
CA ALA A 206 -2.78 6.20 4.70
C ALA A 206 -2.60 6.97 3.37
N ASN A 207 -1.39 7.05 2.81
CA ASN A 207 -1.17 7.68 1.51
C ASN A 207 -1.75 6.83 0.38
N GLN A 208 -1.51 5.52 0.41
CA GLN A 208 -2.06 4.59 -0.56
C GLN A 208 -3.58 4.51 -0.47
N VAL A 209 -4.16 4.52 0.74
CA VAL A 209 -5.62 4.63 0.92
C VAL A 209 -6.17 5.85 0.19
N ARG A 210 -5.60 7.04 0.40
CA ARG A 210 -6.03 8.27 -0.30
C ARG A 210 -5.84 8.17 -1.79
N SER A 211 -4.72 7.61 -2.25
CA SER A 211 -4.40 7.48 -3.67
C SER A 211 -5.36 6.52 -4.41
N VAL A 212 -5.78 5.44 -3.76
CA VAL A 212 -6.59 4.38 -4.38
C VAL A 212 -8.09 4.65 -4.22
N PHE A 213 -8.50 5.18 -3.07
CA PHE A 213 -9.91 5.33 -2.68
C PHE A 213 -10.39 6.78 -2.56
N GLY A 214 -9.48 7.75 -2.63
CA GLY A 214 -9.76 9.18 -2.47
C GLY A 214 -9.79 9.66 -1.02
N GLU A 215 -9.80 10.99 -0.85
CA GLU A 215 -9.76 11.67 0.46
C GLU A 215 -10.95 11.38 1.37
N ASN A 216 -12.08 10.97 0.79
CA ASN A 216 -13.33 10.70 1.54
C ASN A 216 -13.47 9.24 1.97
N ALA A 217 -12.45 8.40 1.72
CA ALA A 217 -12.48 7.02 2.13
C ALA A 217 -12.54 6.91 3.67
N GLU A 218 -13.46 6.07 4.17
CA GLU A 218 -13.52 5.75 5.59
C GLU A 218 -13.23 4.26 5.81
N ILE A 219 -12.37 3.97 6.79
CA ILE A 219 -12.02 2.60 7.19
C ILE A 219 -12.40 2.40 8.66
N ARG A 220 -12.97 1.23 8.96
CA ARG A 220 -13.23 0.79 10.35
C ARG A 220 -12.63 -0.57 10.63
N GLU A 221 -11.97 -0.69 11.77
CA GLU A 221 -11.39 -1.92 12.29
C GLU A 221 -12.28 -2.49 13.42
N PHE A 222 -12.40 -3.82 13.47
CA PHE A 222 -13.06 -4.50 14.58
C PHE A 222 -12.24 -4.36 15.87
N SER A 223 -12.83 -3.79 16.92
CA SER A 223 -12.10 -3.29 18.08
C SER A 223 -12.48 -3.93 19.42
N SER A 224 -13.77 -4.23 19.63
CA SER A 224 -14.26 -4.78 20.90
C SER A 224 -15.66 -5.38 20.77
N VAL A 225 -16.09 -6.09 21.80
CA VAL A 225 -17.46 -6.62 21.93
C VAL A 225 -18.05 -6.21 23.27
N GLN A 226 -19.31 -5.75 23.27
CA GLN A 226 -20.09 -5.52 24.49
C GLN A 226 -21.55 -5.93 24.23
N ASN A 227 -22.14 -6.72 25.14
CA ASN A 227 -23.54 -7.18 25.02
C ASN A 227 -23.89 -7.71 23.62
N SER A 228 -23.07 -8.61 23.10
CA SER A 228 -23.22 -9.23 21.77
C SER A 228 -23.16 -8.25 20.58
N THR A 229 -22.68 -7.03 20.83
CA THR A 229 -22.48 -5.99 19.82
C THR A 229 -21.00 -5.86 19.52
N MET A 230 -20.63 -6.03 18.25
CA MET A 230 -19.29 -5.82 17.72
C MET A 230 -19.06 -4.34 17.43
N PHE A 231 -18.03 -3.76 18.01
CA PHE A 231 -17.68 -2.35 17.87
C PHE A 231 -16.57 -2.17 16.86
N PHE A 232 -16.75 -1.20 15.97
CA PHE A 232 -15.77 -0.85 14.95
C PHE A 232 -15.30 0.60 15.10
N THR A 233 -13.99 0.81 15.13
CA THR A 233 -13.35 2.12 15.33
C THR A 233 -12.65 2.60 14.07
N LYS A 234 -12.48 3.91 13.94
CA LYS A 234 -11.82 4.54 12.78
C LYS A 234 -10.34 4.16 12.71
N THR A 235 -9.85 3.89 11.51
CA THR A 235 -8.42 3.76 11.17
C THR A 235 -8.17 4.38 9.79
N ASP A 236 -6.91 4.60 9.45
CA ASP A 236 -6.46 5.19 8.18
C ASP A 236 -5.54 4.26 7.38
N HIS A 237 -5.30 3.04 7.88
CA HIS A 237 -4.45 2.03 7.27
C HIS A 237 -5.13 0.66 7.31
N ILE A 238 -4.59 -0.27 6.52
CA ILE A 238 -5.02 -1.66 6.44
C ILE A 238 -3.80 -2.52 6.69
N GLU A 239 -3.91 -3.47 7.61
CA GLU A 239 -2.89 -4.49 7.80
C GLU A 239 -3.25 -5.77 7.03
N ALA A 240 -2.22 -6.46 6.54
CA ALA A 240 -2.37 -7.65 5.74
C ALA A 240 -3.11 -8.77 6.49
N GLY A 241 -4.10 -9.34 5.82
CA GLY A 241 -4.93 -10.45 6.29
C GLY A 241 -6.03 -10.06 7.27
N LYS A 242 -6.03 -8.85 7.81
CA LYS A 242 -7.12 -8.37 8.68
C LYS A 242 -8.31 -7.90 7.85
N ALA A 243 -9.50 -8.07 8.44
CA ALA A 243 -10.76 -7.64 7.85
C ALA A 243 -11.14 -6.24 8.35
N TYR A 244 -11.66 -5.42 7.43
CA TYR A 244 -12.08 -4.05 7.67
C TYR A 244 -13.45 -3.77 7.05
N LEU A 245 -14.11 -2.71 7.53
CA LEU A 245 -15.20 -2.06 6.82
C LEU A 245 -14.65 -0.86 6.06
N LEU A 246 -15.02 -0.74 4.79
CA LEU A 246 -14.55 0.31 3.89
C LEU A 246 -15.74 1.00 3.21
N ARG A 247 -15.76 2.33 3.26
CA ARG A 247 -16.71 3.15 2.50
C ARG A 247 -15.94 3.99 1.48
N ALA A 248 -16.00 3.58 0.22
CA ALA A 248 -15.35 4.23 -0.91
C ALA A 248 -16.00 3.78 -2.23
N ASP A 249 -15.81 4.55 -3.30
CA ASP A 249 -16.18 4.15 -4.66
C ASP A 249 -14.92 3.74 -5.43
N ALA A 250 -14.86 2.48 -5.84
CA ALA A 250 -13.79 1.98 -6.70
C ALA A 250 -14.26 0.76 -7.49
N ALA A 251 -13.73 0.59 -8.70
CA ALA A 251 -13.92 -0.60 -9.50
C ALA A 251 -12.55 -1.15 -9.87
N SER A 252 -12.31 -2.42 -9.50
CA SER A 252 -11.03 -3.10 -9.65
C SER A 252 -9.86 -2.27 -9.08
N PRO A 253 -9.88 -1.95 -7.76
CA PRO A 253 -8.85 -1.10 -7.15
C PRO A 253 -7.45 -1.67 -7.39
N ARG A 254 -6.51 -0.76 -7.72
CA ARG A 254 -5.14 -1.07 -8.09
C ARG A 254 -4.17 -0.45 -7.11
N PHE A 255 -3.29 -1.26 -6.54
CA PHE A 255 -2.28 -0.88 -5.55
C PHE A 255 -0.90 -1.07 -6.16
N THR A 256 -0.15 0.01 -6.29
CA THR A 256 1.24 -0.05 -6.76
C THR A 256 2.16 -0.26 -5.58
N ASP A 257 3.25 -1.00 -5.83
CA ASP A 257 4.38 -1.07 -4.93
C ASP A 257 4.07 -1.70 -3.55
N VAL A 258 3.21 -2.72 -3.52
CA VAL A 258 2.83 -3.44 -2.30
C VAL A 258 3.62 -4.74 -2.16
N VAL A 259 3.90 -5.14 -0.92
CA VAL A 259 4.55 -6.42 -0.61
C VAL A 259 3.50 -7.41 -0.14
N ILE A 260 3.35 -8.54 -0.84
CA ILE A 260 2.43 -9.60 -0.40
C ILE A 260 2.99 -10.25 0.87
N SER A 261 2.30 -10.06 2.00
CA SER A 261 2.76 -10.54 3.31
C SER A 261 1.85 -11.62 3.90
N LYS A 262 0.69 -11.89 3.28
CA LYS A 262 -0.24 -12.96 3.66
C LYS A 262 -0.76 -13.74 2.45
N ALA A 263 -0.72 -15.07 2.56
CA ALA A 263 -1.39 -15.98 1.62
C ALA A 263 -2.75 -16.46 2.13
N THR A 264 -3.00 -16.33 3.44
CA THR A 264 -4.27 -16.66 4.10
C THR A 264 -4.72 -15.50 5.00
N PRO A 265 -6.03 -15.25 5.15
CA PRO A 265 -6.55 -14.23 6.06
C PRO A 265 -6.23 -14.54 7.54
N VAL A 266 -6.29 -13.51 8.38
CA VAL A 266 -6.14 -13.60 9.82
C VAL A 266 -7.51 -13.49 10.48
N GLU A 267 -7.89 -14.47 11.29
CA GLU A 267 -9.12 -14.44 12.08
C GLU A 267 -8.96 -13.49 13.28
N GLN A 268 -9.75 -12.41 13.32
CA GLN A 268 -9.77 -11.45 14.43
C GLN A 268 -10.88 -11.79 15.41
N THR A 269 -10.56 -12.50 16.50
CA THR A 269 -11.54 -12.92 17.51
C THR A 269 -11.48 -12.08 18.78
N ILE A 270 -12.64 -11.58 19.21
CA ILE A 270 -12.82 -10.91 20.50
C ILE A 270 -14.09 -11.47 21.16
N GLN A 271 -13.96 -12.02 22.37
CA GLN A 271 -15.08 -12.55 23.16
C GLN A 271 -16.01 -13.54 22.41
N GLY A 272 -15.43 -14.39 21.55
CA GLY A 272 -16.20 -15.38 20.78
C GLY A 272 -16.88 -14.86 19.51
N TYR A 273 -16.59 -13.61 19.12
CA TYR A 273 -16.98 -13.03 17.84
C TYR A 273 -15.74 -12.83 17.00
N SER A 274 -15.76 -13.33 15.77
CA SER A 274 -14.67 -13.20 14.83
C SER A 274 -15.09 -12.36 13.63
N PHE A 275 -14.21 -11.48 13.17
CA PHE A 275 -14.33 -10.84 11.86
C PHE A 275 -13.22 -11.37 10.95
N ILE A 276 -13.60 -12.03 9.86
CA ILE A 276 -12.70 -12.92 9.11
C ILE A 276 -12.76 -12.55 7.64
N GLY A 277 -11.60 -12.24 7.07
CA GLY A 277 -11.46 -11.98 5.64
C GLY A 277 -11.44 -13.25 4.80
N THR A 278 -11.54 -13.10 3.49
CA THR A 278 -11.35 -14.18 2.50
C THR A 278 -10.46 -13.68 1.36
N PHE A 279 -9.61 -14.54 0.80
CA PHE A 279 -8.87 -14.26 -0.43
C PHE A 279 -9.41 -15.03 -1.64
N GLY A 280 -10.46 -15.82 -1.44
CA GLY A 280 -11.19 -16.49 -2.51
C GLY A 280 -12.62 -16.79 -2.07
N ASN A 281 -13.27 -17.71 -2.77
CA ASN A 281 -14.63 -18.11 -2.44
C ASN A 281 -14.66 -18.88 -1.12
N TYR A 282 -15.61 -18.54 -0.26
CA TYR A 282 -15.87 -19.24 0.99
C TYR A 282 -17.37 -19.54 1.10
N GLU A 283 -17.70 -20.79 1.40
CA GLU A 283 -19.07 -21.22 1.65
C GLU A 283 -19.40 -21.09 3.13
N MET A 284 -20.27 -20.13 3.45
CA MET A 284 -20.70 -19.83 4.80
C MET A 284 -21.76 -20.81 5.31
N LYS A 285 -21.75 -21.02 6.63
CA LYS A 285 -22.76 -21.84 7.30
C LYS A 285 -24.12 -21.14 7.36
N THR A 286 -25.16 -21.84 6.94
CA THR A 286 -26.56 -21.41 7.02
C THR A 286 -27.23 -21.81 8.34
N ASP A 287 -26.47 -22.02 9.42
CA ASP A 287 -26.99 -22.34 10.76
C ASP A 287 -27.18 -21.08 11.63
N GLY A 288 -26.61 -19.93 11.23
CA GLY A 288 -26.64 -18.67 11.97
C GLY A 288 -25.39 -18.41 12.82
N THR A 289 -24.40 -19.30 12.77
CA THR A 289 -23.07 -19.08 13.38
C THR A 289 -22.17 -18.22 12.51
N GLU A 290 -22.49 -18.06 11.22
CA GLU A 290 -21.80 -17.19 10.29
C GLU A 290 -22.79 -16.20 9.67
N LEU A 291 -22.40 -14.92 9.65
CA LEU A 291 -23.22 -13.78 9.25
C LEU A 291 -22.42 -12.88 8.31
N PHE A 292 -23.08 -12.20 7.38
CA PHE A 292 -22.44 -11.24 6.50
C PHE A 292 -23.04 -9.85 6.68
N PHE A 293 -22.24 -8.84 6.38
CA PHE A 293 -22.68 -7.45 6.37
C PHE A 293 -23.62 -7.21 5.20
N TYR A 294 -24.82 -6.74 5.50
CA TYR A 294 -25.80 -6.29 4.53
C TYR A 294 -25.97 -4.77 4.61
N SER A 295 -26.73 -4.19 3.68
CA SER A 295 -27.06 -2.76 3.70
C SER A 295 -27.71 -2.34 5.02
N GLU A 296 -27.57 -1.07 5.40
CA GLU A 296 -28.11 -0.50 6.66
C GLU A 296 -27.40 -1.02 7.93
N ASP A 297 -26.11 -1.36 7.85
CA ASP A 297 -25.27 -1.74 9.00
C ASP A 297 -25.77 -2.97 9.78
N LYS A 298 -26.47 -3.87 9.07
CA LYS A 298 -27.09 -5.08 9.63
C LYS A 298 -26.27 -6.32 9.29
N LEU A 299 -26.22 -7.26 10.24
CA LEU A 299 -25.72 -8.60 10.01
C LEU A 299 -26.88 -9.52 9.61
N CYS A 300 -26.70 -10.24 8.52
CA CYS A 300 -27.67 -11.18 7.99
C CYS A 300 -27.09 -12.59 7.96
N LYS A 301 -27.94 -13.56 8.26
CA LYS A 301 -27.62 -14.98 8.08
C LYS A 301 -27.68 -15.33 6.58
N PRO A 302 -26.71 -16.10 6.06
CA PRO A 302 -26.77 -16.59 4.68
C PRO A 302 -27.92 -17.58 4.49
N ILE A 303 -28.46 -17.57 3.27
CA ILE A 303 -29.41 -18.56 2.77
C ILE A 303 -28.71 -19.45 1.73
N GLU A 304 -29.29 -20.60 1.39
CA GLU A 304 -28.64 -21.56 0.48
C GLU A 304 -28.25 -20.96 -0.88
N SER A 305 -29.01 -20.00 -1.39
CA SER A 305 -28.72 -19.33 -2.66
C SER A 305 -27.69 -18.19 -2.56
N ASP A 306 -27.28 -17.79 -1.36
CA ASP A 306 -26.42 -16.62 -1.10
C ASP A 306 -25.43 -16.89 0.06
N LYS A 307 -24.94 -18.12 0.13
CA LYS A 307 -23.96 -18.54 1.15
C LYS A 307 -22.51 -18.42 0.69
N ILE A 308 -22.26 -18.01 -0.55
CA ILE A 308 -20.90 -17.85 -1.07
C ILE A 308 -20.46 -16.40 -0.91
N ILE A 309 -19.40 -16.19 -0.13
CA ILE A 309 -18.70 -14.91 -0.09
C ILE A 309 -17.45 -15.00 -0.96
N TYR A 310 -17.30 -14.05 -1.88
CA TYR A 310 -16.14 -13.93 -2.77
C TYR A 310 -14.93 -13.32 -2.06
N GLY A 311 -13.75 -13.49 -2.66
CA GLY A 311 -12.49 -12.96 -2.15
C GLY A 311 -12.48 -11.45 -1.95
N PHE A 312 -11.53 -11.01 -1.13
CA PHE A 312 -11.31 -9.63 -0.68
C PHE A 312 -12.52 -9.02 0.04
N ARG A 313 -13.31 -9.89 0.69
CA ARG A 313 -14.43 -9.55 1.57
C ARG A 313 -14.21 -10.18 2.93
N ALA A 314 -15.15 -9.96 3.83
CA ALA A 314 -15.15 -10.55 5.15
C ALA A 314 -16.55 -10.91 5.64
N PHE A 315 -16.61 -11.86 6.57
CA PHE A 315 -17.81 -12.30 7.26
C PHE A 315 -17.57 -12.33 8.78
N VAL A 316 -18.66 -12.45 9.53
CA VAL A 316 -18.66 -12.57 10.98
C VAL A 316 -18.92 -14.02 11.36
N ARG A 317 -18.15 -14.54 12.30
CA ARG A 317 -18.47 -15.79 13.01
C ARG A 317 -18.82 -15.46 14.45
N THR A 318 -19.87 -16.08 14.97
CA THR A 318 -20.43 -15.79 16.30
C THR A 318 -20.90 -17.06 16.97
N VAL A 319 -20.81 -17.08 18.30
CA VAL A 319 -21.37 -18.14 19.15
C VAL A 319 -22.86 -17.91 19.49
N GLN A 320 -23.42 -16.76 19.11
CA GLN A 320 -24.81 -16.37 19.38
C GLN A 320 -25.52 -15.90 18.10
N ALA A 321 -26.80 -16.27 17.94
CA ALA A 321 -27.60 -15.98 16.75
C ALA A 321 -27.95 -14.49 16.54
N GLU A 322 -27.69 -13.60 17.52
CA GLU A 322 -28.13 -12.19 17.53
C GLU A 322 -26.98 -11.17 17.57
N ALA A 323 -25.85 -11.45 16.90
CA ALA A 323 -24.76 -10.49 16.83
C ALA A 323 -25.21 -9.15 16.21
N LYS A 324 -24.79 -8.04 16.82
CA LYS A 324 -25.08 -6.67 16.35
C LYS A 324 -23.80 -5.94 16.00
N VAL A 325 -23.91 -4.84 15.25
CA VAL A 325 -22.78 -3.98 14.88
C VAL A 325 -22.99 -2.58 15.45
N CYS A 326 -21.92 -1.98 15.94
CA CYS A 326 -21.87 -0.57 16.32
C CYS A 326 -20.65 0.11 15.67
N LEU A 327 -20.90 1.17 14.91
CA LEU A 327 -19.87 2.01 14.30
C LEU A 327 -19.58 3.20 15.21
N VAL A 328 -18.46 3.17 15.92
CA VAL A 328 -18.11 4.19 16.91
C VAL A 328 -17.94 5.56 16.24
N GLY A 329 -18.58 6.58 16.81
CA GLY A 329 -18.55 7.95 16.31
C GLY A 329 -19.52 8.23 15.16
N GLN A 330 -20.47 7.33 14.88
CA GLN A 330 -21.64 7.62 14.05
C GLN A 330 -22.89 7.84 14.91
N THR A 331 -23.73 8.79 14.51
CA THR A 331 -25.03 9.02 15.15
C THR A 331 -26.04 8.02 14.61
N THR A 332 -26.56 7.13 15.46
CA THR A 332 -27.73 6.32 15.11
C THR A 332 -28.98 7.18 15.14
N GLY A 333 -29.60 7.42 13.99
CA GLY A 333 -30.91 8.05 13.91
C GLY A 333 -32.00 7.13 14.47
N ILE A 334 -33.08 7.72 14.99
CA ILE A 334 -34.30 6.94 15.28
C ILE A 334 -34.96 6.62 13.94
N GLU A 335 -34.89 5.36 13.51
CA GLU A 335 -35.58 4.92 12.30
C GLU A 335 -37.11 4.95 12.48
N LYS A 336 -37.81 5.16 11.38
CA LYS A 336 -39.27 5.16 11.34
C LYS A 336 -39.77 3.74 11.65
N ILE A 337 -40.60 3.60 12.68
CA ILE A 337 -41.23 2.32 13.03
C ILE A 337 -42.01 1.81 11.81
N LYS A 338 -41.59 0.68 11.22
CA LYS A 338 -42.39 -0.05 10.22
C LYS A 338 -43.57 -0.67 10.97
N LEU A 339 -44.75 -0.10 10.80
CA LEU A 339 -45.98 -0.69 11.31
C LEU A 339 -46.44 -1.77 10.32
N ASP A 340 -46.75 -2.96 10.82
CA ASP A 340 -47.51 -3.95 10.05
C ASP A 340 -48.83 -3.33 9.56
N PRO A 341 -49.26 -3.62 8.31
CA PRO A 341 -50.46 -3.04 7.72
C PRO A 341 -51.78 -3.55 8.34
N THR A 342 -51.74 -4.32 9.42
CA THR A 342 -52.92 -4.55 10.26
C THR A 342 -53.28 -3.23 10.95
N ILE A 343 -54.08 -2.42 10.26
CA ILE A 343 -54.64 -1.15 10.72
C ILE A 343 -55.54 -1.44 11.93
N ASN A 344 -54.95 -1.46 13.12
CA ASN A 344 -55.71 -1.42 14.36
C ASN A 344 -55.97 0.06 14.67
N ASN A 345 -57.15 0.57 14.29
CA ASN A 345 -57.58 1.95 14.49
C ASN A 345 -57.70 2.40 15.96
N ALA A 346 -57.19 1.61 16.92
CA ALA A 346 -57.04 2.02 18.31
C ALA A 346 -56.23 3.32 18.44
N VAL A 347 -56.74 4.21 19.27
CA VAL A 347 -56.10 5.46 19.66
C VAL A 347 -55.60 5.30 21.08
N TYR A 348 -54.44 5.86 21.39
CA TYR A 348 -53.85 5.85 22.72
C TYR A 348 -53.52 7.27 23.16
N SER A 349 -53.66 7.57 24.44
CA SER A 349 -53.10 8.78 25.05
C SER A 349 -51.56 8.72 25.04
N ILE A 350 -50.91 9.84 25.31
CA ILE A 350 -49.45 9.89 25.47
C ILE A 350 -48.92 8.99 26.61
N SER A 351 -49.77 8.64 27.57
CA SER A 351 -49.45 7.73 28.68
C SER A 351 -49.71 6.26 28.35
N GLY A 352 -50.09 5.94 27.10
CA GLY A 352 -50.32 4.56 26.65
C GLY A 352 -51.71 3.99 26.99
N LEU A 353 -52.62 4.79 27.56
CA LEU A 353 -54.01 4.34 27.79
C LEU A 353 -54.79 4.33 26.48
N ARG A 354 -55.48 3.23 26.19
CA ARG A 354 -56.38 3.10 25.03
C ARG A 354 -57.57 4.06 25.19
N MET A 355 -57.82 4.85 24.16
CA MET A 355 -58.88 5.84 24.09
C MET A 355 -60.01 5.37 23.16
N ASP A 356 -61.21 5.84 23.46
CA ASP A 356 -62.34 5.74 22.54
C ASP A 356 -62.13 6.67 21.35
N ASN A 357 -62.18 6.13 20.14
CA ASN A 357 -61.87 6.86 18.91
C ASN A 357 -63.00 7.81 18.49
N GLU A 358 -64.22 7.66 19.01
CA GLU A 358 -65.37 8.50 18.63
C GLU A 358 -65.48 9.80 19.45
N ASN A 359 -64.90 9.84 20.67
CA ASN A 359 -65.05 10.95 21.60
C ASN A 359 -63.70 11.41 22.19
N LEU A 360 -62.76 11.82 21.33
CA LEU A 360 -61.47 12.36 21.76
C LEU A 360 -61.60 13.84 22.12
N SER A 361 -61.22 14.21 23.35
CA SER A 361 -61.05 15.61 23.73
C SER A 361 -59.82 16.22 23.03
N ARG A 362 -59.77 17.56 22.95
CA ARG A 362 -58.62 18.28 22.38
C ARG A 362 -57.32 17.84 23.06
N GLY A 363 -56.32 17.47 22.28
CA GLY A 363 -55.10 16.91 22.82
C GLY A 363 -54.24 16.16 21.81
N ILE A 364 -53.18 15.53 22.32
CA ILE A 364 -52.22 14.76 21.54
C ILE A 364 -52.46 13.27 21.81
N TYR A 365 -52.54 12.48 20.74
CA TYR A 365 -52.76 11.04 20.81
C TYR A 365 -51.83 10.28 19.87
N ILE A 366 -51.71 8.98 20.08
CA ILE A 366 -51.02 8.05 19.19
C ILE A 366 -52.07 7.17 18.51
N LYS A 367 -52.14 7.22 17.18
CA LYS A 367 -53.00 6.34 16.37
C LYS A 367 -52.15 5.70 15.29
N ASN A 368 -52.20 4.37 15.18
CA ASN A 368 -51.37 3.62 14.23
C ASN A 368 -49.88 4.04 14.33
N GLY A 369 -49.33 4.10 15.54
CA GLY A 369 -47.94 4.50 15.81
C GLY A 369 -47.58 5.95 15.41
N LYS A 370 -48.54 6.78 15.01
CA LYS A 370 -48.33 8.18 14.64
C LYS A 370 -48.96 9.13 15.65
N LYS A 371 -48.27 10.23 15.93
CA LYS A 371 -48.81 11.34 16.72
C LYS A 371 -49.90 12.06 15.91
N ILE A 372 -51.10 12.18 16.48
CA ILE A 372 -52.21 12.98 15.95
C ILE A 372 -52.58 14.06 16.96
N VAL A 373 -53.08 15.19 16.48
CA VAL A 373 -53.54 16.30 17.31
C VAL A 373 -55.02 16.53 17.02
N ILE A 374 -55.84 16.41 18.05
CA ILE A 374 -57.26 16.77 18.01
C ILE A 374 -57.36 18.22 18.48
N ARG A 375 -57.86 19.11 17.62
CA ARG A 375 -57.91 20.56 17.83
C ARG A 375 -59.26 21.07 18.26
#